data_AF-A4IHN7-F1
#
_entry.id   AF-A4IHN7-F1
#
_cell.length_a   1.000
_cell.length_b   1.000
_cell.length_c   1.000
_cell.angle_alpha   90.00
_cell.angle_beta   90.00
_cell.angle_gamma   90.00
#
_symmetry.space_group_name_H-M   'P 1'
#
loop_
_entity.id
_entity.type
_entity.pdbx_description
1 polymer ?
#
loop_
_entity_poly.entity_id
_entity_poly.type
_entity_poly.pdbx_seq_one_letter_code
_entity_poly.pdbx_strand_id
1 'polypeptide(L)'
;VREQKQNNLSNNNKLNNSFEEEVKAFLIDEKQLHLYDDLTKVNPVTTATVLKCLQARYSAGVFYTNAGCTVVAVNPFRPVCKLYSSEVMKEYHAASNPQGCKPHIFTVAEQAYKNVQSQIQPVNQSIIVSGESGAGKTWTSRCLMKFYATVSASRCYITNEMVERIESRVLDSNPVMEAFGNACTLRNHNSSRFGKYIQLQLNRTQQITGASIQTYLLEKTRVAHQAPLERNFHIFYQVVKGASRHEREEWNLPEKANFSWLPNYENNLEEDDFEVTKDAMLHLGIDQTTQNNIFKILSGLLHLGNIQFSDSVDESQPCEPLNYTQEFASVAASLLKIPVSHLLERLSIRTITAGKQQVFKKPCRKSECDTRRDCLAKTIYARYVRRQFFG
;
A
#
# COMPACT_ATOMS: atom_id res chain seq x y z
N VAL A 1 -11.57 16.70 77.14
CA VAL A 1 -12.47 16.75 75.95
C VAL A 1 -11.92 17.63 74.80
N ARG A 2 -11.18 18.71 75.04
CA ARG A 2 -10.58 19.53 73.97
C ARG A 2 -9.29 18.93 73.33
N GLU A 3 -8.45 18.22 74.08
CA GLU A 3 -7.22 17.61 73.53
C GLU A 3 -7.47 16.36 72.66
N GLN A 4 -8.46 15.52 73.01
CA GLN A 4 -8.82 14.35 72.20
C GLN A 4 -9.44 14.71 70.83
N LYS A 5 -10.08 15.89 70.71
CA LYS A 5 -10.59 16.37 69.42
C LYS A 5 -9.47 16.86 68.49
N GLN A 6 -8.42 17.47 69.03
CA GLN A 6 -7.27 17.93 68.22
C GLN A 6 -6.42 16.77 67.67
N ASN A 7 -6.21 15.71 68.46
CA ASN A 7 -5.46 14.53 67.99
C ASN A 7 -6.20 13.73 66.90
N ASN A 8 -7.53 13.69 66.92
CA ASN A 8 -8.32 13.03 65.87
C ASN A 8 -8.36 13.84 64.56
N LEU A 9 -8.33 15.18 64.64
CA LEU A 9 -8.22 16.06 63.47
C LEU A 9 -6.82 16.00 62.83
N SER A 10 -5.75 15.91 63.63
CA SER A 10 -4.39 15.77 63.10
C SER A 10 -4.12 14.39 62.50
N ASN A 11 -4.70 13.32 63.05
CA ASN A 11 -4.59 11.97 62.47
C ASN A 11 -5.40 11.82 61.19
N ASN A 12 -6.60 12.38 61.10
CA ASN A 12 -7.40 12.36 59.87
C ASN A 12 -6.75 13.17 58.73
N ASN A 13 -6.10 14.30 59.03
CA ASN A 13 -5.35 15.05 58.02
C ASN A 13 -4.06 14.33 57.58
N LYS A 14 -3.38 13.59 58.47
CA LYS A 14 -2.22 12.75 58.10
C LYS A 14 -2.64 11.54 57.25
N LEU A 15 -3.76 10.90 57.56
CA LEU A 15 -4.31 9.78 56.79
C LEU A 15 -4.83 10.23 55.42
N ASN A 16 -5.50 11.38 55.32
CA ASN A 16 -5.95 11.92 54.03
C ASN A 16 -4.78 12.39 53.16
N ASN A 17 -3.74 13.02 53.74
CA ASN A 17 -2.55 13.38 52.98
C ASN A 17 -1.75 12.15 52.54
N SER A 18 -1.66 11.10 53.37
CA SER A 18 -1.03 9.81 53.00
C SER A 18 -1.78 9.14 51.86
N PHE A 19 -3.12 9.18 51.87
CA PHE A 19 -3.94 8.60 50.81
C PHE A 19 -3.90 9.45 49.53
N GLU A 20 -3.85 10.78 49.62
CA GLU A 20 -3.63 11.66 48.46
C GLU A 20 -2.21 11.54 47.89
N GLU A 21 -1.19 11.32 48.72
CA GLU A 21 0.19 11.04 48.28
C GLU A 21 0.30 9.66 47.65
N GLU A 22 -0.38 8.63 48.20
CA GLU A 22 -0.48 7.30 47.59
C GLU A 22 -1.28 7.32 46.29
N VAL A 23 -2.37 8.09 46.21
CA VAL A 23 -3.13 8.31 44.98
C VAL A 23 -2.32 9.14 43.98
N LYS A 24 -1.53 10.12 44.40
CA LYS A 24 -0.56 10.83 43.53
C LYS A 24 0.61 9.95 43.10
N ALA A 25 1.02 8.98 43.89
CA ALA A 25 1.98 7.95 43.48
C ALA A 25 1.36 6.92 42.54
N PHE A 26 0.03 6.73 42.62
CA PHE A 26 -0.78 5.93 41.68
C PHE A 26 -1.10 6.68 40.38
N LEU A 27 -1.14 8.02 40.44
CA LEU A 27 -1.21 8.91 39.30
C LEU A 27 0.19 9.03 38.70
N ILE A 28 0.46 8.18 37.72
CA ILE A 28 1.57 8.26 36.76
C ILE A 28 2.26 9.63 36.78
N ASP A 29 3.55 9.68 37.15
CA ASP A 29 4.36 10.87 36.92
C ASP A 29 4.40 11.11 35.39
N GLU A 30 3.56 12.04 34.93
CA GLU A 30 3.41 12.34 33.50
C GLU A 30 4.75 12.74 32.88
N LYS A 31 5.71 13.23 33.68
CA LYS A 31 7.06 13.57 33.22
C LYS A 31 7.89 12.33 32.90
N GLN A 32 7.64 11.18 33.51
CA GLN A 32 8.41 9.93 33.33
C GLN A 32 7.78 8.98 32.32
N LEU A 33 6.58 9.28 31.83
CA LEU A 33 5.87 8.44 30.84
C LEU A 33 6.71 8.11 29.60
N HIS A 34 7.55 9.03 29.16
CA HIS A 34 8.40 8.83 27.99
C HIS A 34 9.48 7.74 28.18
N LEU A 35 9.81 7.35 29.41
CA LEU A 35 10.80 6.30 29.71
C LEU A 35 10.24 4.88 29.61
N TYR A 36 8.93 4.70 29.53
CA TYR A 36 8.32 3.38 29.43
C TYR A 36 8.50 2.80 28.03
N ASP A 37 9.42 1.84 27.92
CA ASP A 37 9.66 1.12 26.67
C ASP A 37 8.61 0.06 26.35
N ASP A 38 7.76 -0.32 27.32
CA ASP A 38 6.66 -1.27 27.14
C ASP A 38 5.36 -0.74 27.75
N LEU A 39 4.34 -0.60 26.91
CA LEU A 39 3.02 -0.09 27.28
C LEU A 39 2.31 -0.98 28.30
N THR A 40 2.67 -2.26 28.39
CA THR A 40 2.11 -3.18 29.41
C THR A 40 2.57 -2.85 30.83
N LYS A 41 3.63 -2.06 30.97
CA LYS A 41 4.19 -1.62 32.26
C LYS A 41 3.62 -0.29 32.75
N VAL A 42 2.77 0.36 31.94
CA VAL A 42 2.09 1.60 32.33
C VAL A 42 0.94 1.26 33.26
N ASN A 43 0.96 1.77 34.50
CA ASN A 43 -0.08 1.46 35.50
C ASN A 43 -0.90 2.72 35.83
N PRO A 44 -2.25 2.70 35.74
CA PRO A 44 -3.07 1.63 35.18
C PRO A 44 -2.98 1.54 33.65
N VAL A 45 -3.10 0.34 33.07
CA VAL A 45 -3.17 0.16 31.61
C VAL A 45 -4.58 0.53 31.15
N THR A 46 -4.75 1.75 30.65
CA THR A 46 -6.03 2.26 30.11
C THR A 46 -5.78 2.95 28.78
N THR A 47 -6.81 3.13 27.96
CA THR A 47 -6.69 3.87 26.69
C THR A 47 -6.10 5.27 26.89
N ALA A 48 -6.48 5.96 27.97
CA ALA A 48 -6.00 7.30 28.28
C ALA A 48 -4.51 7.31 28.66
N THR A 49 -4.08 6.39 29.51
CA THR A 49 -2.68 6.32 29.98
C THR A 49 -1.74 5.84 28.88
N VAL A 50 -2.19 4.90 28.04
CA VAL A 50 -1.45 4.47 26.84
C VAL A 50 -1.29 5.62 25.85
N LEU A 51 -2.37 6.38 25.57
CA LEU A 51 -2.30 7.53 24.67
C LEU A 51 -1.33 8.61 25.19
N LYS A 52 -1.42 8.96 26.49
CA LYS A 52 -0.50 9.91 27.13
C LYS A 52 0.95 9.43 27.05
N CYS A 53 1.21 8.14 27.27
CA CYS A 53 2.55 7.57 27.13
C CYS A 53 3.09 7.73 25.71
N LEU A 54 2.31 7.35 24.70
CA LEU A 54 2.69 7.50 23.30
C LEU A 54 2.93 8.97 22.92
N GLN A 55 2.10 9.90 23.41
CA GLN A 55 2.28 11.34 23.21
C GLN A 55 3.57 11.87 23.85
N ALA A 56 3.88 11.45 25.08
CA ALA A 56 5.10 11.83 25.77
C ALA A 56 6.35 11.29 25.05
N ARG A 57 6.33 10.01 24.63
CA ARG A 57 7.41 9.39 23.84
C ARG A 57 7.61 10.08 22.50
N TYR A 58 6.53 10.36 21.78
CA TYR A 58 6.60 11.08 20.50
C TYR A 58 7.21 12.48 20.66
N SER A 59 6.82 13.20 21.71
CA SER A 59 7.36 14.53 22.05
C SER A 59 8.85 14.47 22.41
N ALA A 60 9.29 13.37 23.02
CA ALA A 60 10.70 13.10 23.32
C ALA A 60 11.49 12.54 22.12
N GLY A 61 10.87 12.40 20.94
CA GLY A 61 11.53 11.88 19.73
C GLY A 61 11.72 10.35 19.72
N VAL A 62 10.93 9.62 20.51
CA VAL A 62 10.94 8.15 20.57
C VAL A 62 9.68 7.62 19.88
N PHE A 63 9.87 6.94 18.75
CA PHE A 63 8.78 6.58 17.83
C PHE A 63 8.36 5.12 17.89
N TYR A 64 9.12 4.29 18.60
CA TYR A 64 8.86 2.87 18.77
C TYR A 64 8.64 2.54 20.25
N THR A 65 7.62 1.74 20.54
CA THR A 65 7.29 1.32 21.90
C THR A 65 6.78 -0.12 21.86
N ASN A 66 7.21 -0.97 22.79
CA ASN A 66 6.67 -2.32 22.88
C ASN A 66 5.24 -2.27 23.45
N ALA A 67 4.43 -3.23 23.04
CA ALA A 67 3.15 -3.58 23.63
C ALA A 67 3.13 -5.11 23.77
N GLY A 68 3.75 -5.59 24.84
CA GLY A 68 4.02 -7.02 25.02
C GLY A 68 4.91 -7.56 23.90
N CYS A 69 4.39 -8.52 23.12
CA CYS A 69 5.12 -9.11 21.99
C CYS A 69 5.05 -8.30 20.68
N THR A 70 4.26 -7.23 20.65
CA THR A 70 4.10 -6.37 19.47
C THR A 70 4.85 -5.06 19.63
N VAL A 71 5.17 -4.39 18.53
CA VAL A 71 5.80 -3.06 18.54
C VAL A 71 4.83 -2.06 17.93
N VAL A 72 4.52 -1.02 18.69
CA VAL A 72 3.77 0.15 18.22
C VAL A 72 4.76 1.15 17.63
N ALA A 73 4.53 1.51 16.36
CA ALA A 73 5.29 2.51 15.63
C ALA A 73 4.41 3.73 15.38
N VAL A 74 4.89 4.92 15.75
CA VAL A 74 4.21 6.19 15.48
C VAL A 74 5.01 6.95 14.43
N ASN A 75 4.40 7.18 13.26
CA ASN A 75 5.07 7.82 12.12
C ASN A 75 5.55 9.25 12.50
N PRO A 76 6.87 9.55 12.43
CA PRO A 76 7.39 10.87 12.80
C PRO A 76 7.12 11.97 11.77
N PHE A 77 6.68 11.62 10.56
CA PHE A 77 6.50 12.51 9.40
C PHE A 77 7.73 13.37 9.06
N ARG A 78 8.91 12.97 9.55
CA ARG A 78 10.18 13.63 9.29
C ARG A 78 11.32 12.61 9.29
N PRO A 79 12.41 12.87 8.55
CA PRO A 79 13.63 12.08 8.68
C PRO A 79 14.15 12.14 10.12
N VAL A 80 14.53 10.99 10.66
CA VAL A 80 15.14 10.87 11.99
C VAL A 80 16.58 10.40 11.80
N CYS A 81 17.54 11.24 12.21
CA CYS A 81 18.96 10.99 12.03
C CYS A 81 19.36 9.65 12.69
N LYS A 82 20.12 8.83 11.98
CA LYS A 82 20.72 7.55 12.43
C LYS A 82 19.76 6.43 12.87
N LEU A 83 18.44 6.67 12.95
CA LEU A 83 17.45 5.66 13.41
C LEU A 83 17.48 4.36 12.60
N TYR A 84 17.72 4.44 11.29
CA TYR A 84 17.78 3.29 10.38
C TYR A 84 19.16 3.11 9.74
N SER A 85 20.21 3.54 10.44
CA SER A 85 21.59 3.42 9.96
C SER A 85 22.08 1.97 9.98
N SER A 86 23.05 1.65 9.12
CA SER A 86 23.63 0.30 9.04
C SER A 86 24.36 -0.09 10.34
N GLU A 87 24.89 0.89 11.07
CA GLU A 87 25.50 0.72 12.39
C GLU A 87 24.47 0.22 13.40
N VAL A 88 23.30 0.86 13.45
CA VAL A 88 22.19 0.45 14.32
C VAL A 88 21.69 -0.95 13.94
N MET A 89 21.56 -1.27 12.64
CA MET A 89 21.18 -2.62 12.21
C MET A 89 22.15 -3.68 12.73
N LYS A 90 23.46 -3.42 12.67
CA LYS A 90 24.50 -4.33 13.17
C LYS A 90 24.48 -4.43 14.70
N GLU A 91 24.21 -3.34 15.41
CA GLU A 91 24.04 -3.33 16.87
C GLU A 91 22.90 -4.27 17.31
N TYR A 92 21.73 -4.13 16.70
CA TYR A 92 20.58 -4.99 17.00
C TYR A 92 20.82 -6.46 16.63
N HIS A 93 21.58 -6.73 15.56
CA HIS A 93 21.95 -8.09 15.18
C HIS A 93 22.95 -8.73 16.16
N ALA A 94 23.93 -7.96 16.64
CA ALA A 94 24.96 -8.44 17.58
C ALA A 94 24.42 -8.68 18.99
N ALA A 95 23.26 -8.11 19.33
CA ALA A 95 22.67 -8.26 20.66
C ALA A 95 22.34 -9.72 20.98
N SER A 96 22.87 -10.23 22.11
CA SER A 96 22.60 -11.59 22.58
C SER A 96 21.13 -11.76 22.98
N ASN A 97 20.52 -10.74 23.59
CA ASN A 97 19.11 -10.69 23.97
C ASN A 97 18.37 -9.54 23.26
N PRO A 98 17.71 -9.78 22.11
CA PRO A 98 16.98 -8.75 21.37
C PRO A 98 15.84 -8.08 22.15
N GLN A 99 15.25 -8.78 23.13
CA GLN A 99 14.16 -8.23 23.96
C GLN A 99 14.66 -7.25 25.03
N GLY A 100 15.96 -7.28 25.35
CA GLY A 100 16.59 -6.31 26.26
C GLY A 100 16.99 -4.99 25.60
N CYS A 101 16.96 -4.94 24.26
CA CYS A 101 17.25 -3.71 23.51
C CYS A 101 16.07 -2.73 23.59
N LYS A 102 16.36 -1.45 23.32
CA LYS A 102 15.30 -0.43 23.18
C LYS A 102 14.30 -0.85 22.08
N PRO A 103 13.00 -0.58 22.24
CA PRO A 103 11.98 -0.90 21.25
C PRO A 103 12.36 -0.39 19.86
N HIS A 104 12.38 -1.28 18.88
CA HIS A 104 12.68 -0.93 17.51
C HIS A 104 12.15 -2.00 16.56
N ILE A 105 11.87 -1.68 15.30
CA ILE A 105 11.49 -2.69 14.30
C ILE A 105 12.56 -3.78 14.09
N PHE A 106 13.82 -3.46 14.38
CA PHE A 106 14.94 -4.39 14.25
C PHE A 106 14.95 -5.45 15.35
N THR A 107 14.33 -5.22 16.52
CA THR A 107 14.15 -6.29 17.52
C THR A 107 13.23 -7.38 16.99
N VAL A 108 12.13 -6.99 16.33
CA VAL A 108 11.18 -7.90 15.68
C VAL A 108 11.86 -8.63 14.52
N ALA A 109 12.63 -7.90 13.71
CA ALA A 109 13.35 -8.47 12.57
C ALA A 109 14.37 -9.53 13.01
N GLU A 110 15.18 -9.22 14.03
CA GLU A 110 16.19 -10.10 14.60
C GLU A 110 15.58 -11.33 15.27
N GLN A 111 14.49 -11.14 16.03
CA GLN A 111 13.77 -12.26 16.64
C GLN A 111 13.24 -13.22 15.58
N ALA A 112 12.62 -12.72 14.52
CA ALA A 112 12.18 -13.54 13.40
C ALA A 112 13.36 -14.24 12.71
N TYR A 113 14.48 -13.54 12.51
CA TYR A 113 15.68 -14.12 11.88
C TYR A 113 16.26 -15.30 12.68
N LYS A 114 16.44 -15.12 14.00
CA LYS A 114 16.91 -16.16 14.90
C LYS A 114 15.94 -17.34 14.96
N ASN A 115 14.63 -17.08 14.96
CA ASN A 115 13.60 -18.11 15.01
C ASN A 115 13.59 -19.05 13.80
N VAL A 116 14.10 -18.62 12.63
CA VAL A 116 14.22 -19.50 11.46
C VAL A 116 15.18 -20.68 11.73
N GLN A 117 16.21 -20.51 12.56
CA GLN A 117 17.21 -21.55 12.89
C GLN A 117 17.16 -22.06 14.33
N SER A 118 16.31 -21.50 15.19
CA SER A 118 16.32 -21.83 16.63
C SER A 118 15.81 -23.24 16.95
N GLN A 119 15.18 -23.93 15.99
CA GLN A 119 14.62 -25.27 16.15
C GLN A 119 15.35 -26.30 15.30
N ILE A 120 15.28 -27.58 15.71
CA ILE A 120 15.90 -28.73 15.00
C ILE A 120 15.44 -28.77 13.53
N GLN A 121 14.20 -28.36 13.26
CA GLN A 121 13.70 -28.12 11.91
C GLN A 121 13.45 -26.62 11.73
N PRO A 122 13.95 -26.00 10.64
CA PRO A 122 13.66 -24.60 10.34
C PRO A 122 12.16 -24.35 10.21
N VAL A 123 11.66 -23.29 10.86
CA VAL A 123 10.26 -22.89 10.81
C VAL A 123 10.13 -21.53 10.13
N ASN A 124 9.28 -21.45 9.10
CA ASN A 124 8.99 -20.20 8.40
C ASN A 124 8.40 -19.16 9.36
N GLN A 125 8.87 -17.93 9.28
CA GLN A 125 8.40 -16.81 10.09
C GLN A 125 7.62 -15.82 9.24
N SER A 126 6.71 -15.07 9.87
CA SER A 126 5.97 -14.00 9.21
C SER A 126 5.96 -12.74 10.09
N ILE A 127 6.12 -11.58 9.47
CA ILE A 127 5.99 -10.27 10.11
C ILE A 127 4.81 -9.56 9.44
N ILE A 128 3.84 -9.16 10.24
CA ILE A 128 2.64 -8.45 9.77
C ILE A 128 2.76 -7.00 10.20
N VAL A 129 2.70 -6.08 9.23
CA VAL A 129 2.70 -4.64 9.48
C VAL A 129 1.31 -4.09 9.21
N SER A 130 0.60 -3.71 10.28
CA SER A 130 -0.77 -3.19 10.22
C SER A 130 -0.81 -1.68 10.48
N GLY A 131 -1.90 -1.03 10.05
CA GLY A 131 -2.14 0.39 10.25
C GLY A 131 -2.98 1.02 9.14
N GLU A 132 -3.56 2.18 9.41
CA GLU A 132 -4.31 2.95 8.42
C GLU A 132 -3.43 3.42 7.24
N SER A 133 -4.04 3.94 6.17
CA SER A 133 -3.27 4.55 5.08
C SER A 133 -2.43 5.72 5.61
N GLY A 134 -1.18 5.83 5.15
CA GLY A 134 -0.23 6.84 5.65
C GLY A 134 0.48 6.49 6.97
N ALA A 135 0.12 5.39 7.65
CA ALA A 135 0.75 5.00 8.92
C ALA A 135 2.24 4.59 8.82
N GLY A 136 2.80 4.47 7.61
CA GLY A 136 4.21 4.09 7.40
C GLY A 136 4.47 2.60 7.15
N LYS A 137 3.45 1.81 6.80
CA LYS A 137 3.57 0.36 6.55
C LYS A 137 4.66 0.02 5.51
N THR A 138 4.60 0.66 4.34
CA THR A 138 5.56 0.47 3.24
C THR A 138 6.98 0.84 3.64
N TRP A 139 7.13 1.93 4.41
CA TRP A 139 8.43 2.36 4.93
C TRP A 139 9.02 1.33 5.89
N THR A 140 8.22 0.85 6.85
CA THR A 140 8.63 -0.23 7.77
C THR A 140 9.06 -1.48 7.02
N SER A 141 8.32 -1.92 6.00
CA SER A 141 8.72 -3.07 5.16
C SER A 141 10.06 -2.83 4.45
N ARG A 142 10.32 -1.63 3.93
CA ARG A 142 11.62 -1.27 3.34
C ARG A 142 12.75 -1.35 4.36
N CYS A 143 12.55 -0.83 5.56
CA CYS A 143 13.55 -0.90 6.63
C CYS A 143 13.85 -2.35 7.05
N LEU A 144 12.83 -3.22 7.12
CA LEU A 144 13.01 -4.64 7.42
C LEU A 144 13.83 -5.35 6.34
N MET A 145 13.57 -5.07 5.05
CA MET A 145 14.34 -5.64 3.95
C MET A 145 15.81 -5.21 4.00
N LYS A 146 16.06 -3.92 4.23
CA LYS A 146 17.43 -3.40 4.39
C LYS A 146 18.16 -4.01 5.58
N PHE A 147 17.45 -4.24 6.69
CA PHE A 147 18.00 -4.97 7.84
C PHE A 147 18.43 -6.39 7.43
N TYR A 148 17.53 -7.17 6.81
CA TYR A 148 17.86 -8.53 6.39
C TYR A 148 19.01 -8.59 5.37
N ALA A 149 19.06 -7.67 4.42
CA ALA A 149 20.17 -7.52 3.50
C ALA A 149 21.50 -7.28 4.24
N THR A 150 21.52 -6.32 5.17
CA THR A 150 22.71 -5.95 5.94
C THR A 150 23.24 -7.09 6.81
N VAL A 151 22.35 -7.81 7.53
CA VAL A 151 22.76 -8.92 8.40
C VAL A 151 23.20 -10.15 7.60
N SER A 152 22.60 -10.37 6.43
CA SER A 152 22.97 -11.46 5.53
C SER A 152 24.35 -11.24 4.91
N ALA A 153 24.64 -10.00 4.46
CA ALA A 153 25.92 -9.59 3.90
C ALA A 153 27.07 -9.68 4.92
N SER A 154 26.81 -9.38 6.19
CA SER A 154 27.82 -9.41 7.27
C SER A 154 28.44 -10.80 7.50
N ARG A 155 27.84 -11.88 6.96
CA ARG A 155 28.35 -13.25 7.09
C ARG A 155 29.22 -13.73 5.92
N CYS A 156 29.32 -13.00 4.80
CA CYS A 156 30.16 -13.41 3.67
C CYS A 156 30.53 -12.24 2.74
N TYR A 157 31.83 -12.01 2.52
CA TYR A 157 32.35 -10.95 1.63
C TYR A 157 32.04 -11.16 0.13
N ILE A 158 31.69 -12.38 -0.28
CA ILE A 158 31.51 -12.75 -1.71
C ILE A 158 30.07 -12.51 -2.20
N THR A 159 29.10 -12.28 -1.29
CA THR A 159 27.66 -12.23 -1.61
C THR A 159 27.05 -10.82 -1.65
N ASN A 160 27.85 -9.76 -1.50
CA ASN A 160 27.34 -8.39 -1.47
C ASN A 160 26.60 -8.02 -2.76
N GLU A 161 27.14 -8.37 -3.93
CA GLU A 161 26.46 -8.07 -5.21
C GLU A 161 25.10 -8.76 -5.34
N MET A 162 24.94 -10.00 -4.86
CA MET A 162 23.65 -10.71 -4.97
C MET A 162 22.61 -10.11 -4.03
N VAL A 163 23.02 -9.76 -2.81
CA VAL A 163 22.16 -9.11 -1.82
C VAL A 163 21.76 -7.71 -2.29
N GLU A 164 22.70 -6.92 -2.80
CA GLU A 164 22.44 -5.61 -3.40
C GLU A 164 21.55 -5.72 -4.64
N ARG A 165 21.73 -6.74 -5.50
CA ARG A 165 20.84 -6.98 -6.64
C ARG A 165 19.43 -7.35 -6.20
N ILE A 166 19.25 -8.15 -5.15
CA ILE A 166 17.91 -8.50 -4.63
C ILE A 166 17.28 -7.28 -3.96
N GLU A 167 18.03 -6.54 -3.15
CA GLU A 167 17.58 -5.28 -2.54
C GLU A 167 17.17 -4.27 -3.61
N SER A 168 18.04 -4.02 -4.60
CA SER A 168 17.77 -3.13 -5.73
C SER A 168 16.53 -3.58 -6.47
N ARG A 169 16.41 -4.84 -6.91
CA ARG A 169 15.21 -5.31 -7.62
C ARG A 169 13.93 -5.14 -6.83
N VAL A 170 13.97 -5.37 -5.52
CA VAL A 170 12.79 -5.18 -4.66
C VAL A 170 12.49 -3.69 -4.46
N LEU A 171 13.49 -2.81 -4.41
CA LEU A 171 13.32 -1.36 -4.33
C LEU A 171 12.84 -0.77 -5.68
N ASP A 172 13.44 -1.18 -6.79
CA ASP A 172 13.15 -0.83 -8.18
C ASP A 172 11.75 -1.31 -8.61
N SER A 173 11.21 -2.34 -7.95
CA SER A 173 9.81 -2.73 -8.16
C SER A 173 8.81 -1.70 -7.62
N ASN A 174 9.18 -0.88 -6.63
CA ASN A 174 8.21 0.00 -5.98
C ASN A 174 7.66 1.08 -6.91
N PRO A 175 8.44 1.85 -7.70
CA PRO A 175 7.87 2.82 -8.62
C PRO A 175 6.79 2.24 -9.53
N VAL A 176 7.01 1.03 -10.07
CA VAL A 176 6.03 0.33 -10.90
C VAL A 176 4.79 -0.06 -10.10
N MET A 177 4.96 -0.64 -8.91
CA MET A 177 3.83 -1.01 -8.07
C MET A 177 3.02 0.19 -7.57
N GLU A 178 3.69 1.31 -7.29
CA GLU A 178 3.06 2.55 -6.88
C GLU A 178 2.31 3.18 -8.05
N ALA A 179 2.89 3.23 -9.25
CA ALA A 179 2.23 3.72 -10.45
C ALA A 179 0.91 2.95 -10.73
N PHE A 180 0.95 1.62 -10.72
CA PHE A 180 -0.19 0.77 -11.09
C PHE A 180 -1.14 0.45 -9.92
N GLY A 181 -0.74 0.69 -8.68
CA GLY A 181 -1.45 0.21 -7.49
C GLY A 181 -1.73 1.26 -6.42
N ASN A 182 -1.13 2.44 -6.51
CA ASN A 182 -1.41 3.54 -5.59
C ASN A 182 -2.28 4.62 -6.27
N ALA A 183 -2.98 5.37 -5.44
CA ALA A 183 -3.80 6.50 -5.88
C ALA A 183 -3.85 7.58 -4.80
N CYS A 184 -4.16 8.80 -5.22
CA CYS A 184 -4.43 9.90 -4.30
C CYS A 184 -5.82 9.74 -3.66
N THR A 185 -5.84 9.73 -2.33
CA THR A 185 -7.06 9.73 -1.50
C THR A 185 -7.06 10.96 -0.59
N LEU A 186 -8.20 11.27 0.03
CA LEU A 186 -8.34 12.42 0.94
C LEU A 186 -7.31 12.48 2.09
N ARG A 187 -6.76 11.33 2.50
CA ARG A 187 -5.83 11.22 3.64
C ARG A 187 -4.37 11.05 3.22
N ASN A 188 -4.12 10.59 1.99
CA ASN A 188 -2.78 10.20 1.56
C ASN A 188 -2.69 10.30 0.03
N HIS A 189 -1.76 11.12 -0.47
CA HIS A 189 -1.56 11.35 -1.90
C HIS A 189 -1.00 10.12 -2.64
N ASN A 190 -0.29 9.23 -1.94
CA ASN A 190 0.30 8.01 -2.50
C ASN A 190 -0.17 6.77 -1.71
N SER A 191 -1.49 6.54 -1.71
CA SER A 191 -2.16 5.52 -0.91
C SER A 191 -2.16 4.16 -1.62
N SER A 192 -1.50 3.14 -1.06
CA SER A 192 -1.54 1.79 -1.63
C SER A 192 -2.95 1.19 -1.60
N ARG A 193 -3.44 0.76 -2.77
CA ARG A 193 -4.77 0.19 -2.97
C ARG A 193 -4.70 -1.31 -3.30
N PHE A 194 -3.65 -1.97 -2.81
CA PHE A 194 -3.42 -3.41 -2.87
C PHE A 194 -2.63 -3.84 -1.63
N GLY A 195 -2.75 -5.11 -1.26
CA GLY A 195 -1.90 -5.75 -0.26
C GLY A 195 -0.62 -6.29 -0.90
N LYS A 196 0.51 -6.17 -0.21
CA LYS A 196 1.82 -6.67 -0.65
C LYS A 196 2.32 -7.72 0.35
N TYR A 197 2.67 -8.89 -0.16
CA TYR A 197 3.35 -9.96 0.57
C TYR A 197 4.72 -10.15 -0.03
N ILE A 198 5.75 -10.06 0.80
CA ILE A 198 7.14 -10.21 0.38
C ILE A 198 7.68 -11.44 1.10
N GLN A 199 8.05 -12.46 0.32
CA GLN A 199 8.69 -13.67 0.80
C GLN A 199 10.19 -13.57 0.55
N LEU A 200 10.98 -13.59 1.61
CA LEU A 200 12.44 -13.72 1.53
C LEU A 200 12.81 -15.18 1.77
N GLN A 201 13.67 -15.72 0.90
CA GLN A 201 14.13 -17.09 0.96
C GLN A 201 15.54 -17.11 1.55
N LEU A 202 15.71 -17.88 2.62
CA LEU A 202 16.98 -18.05 3.30
C LEU A 202 17.49 -19.49 3.10
N ASN A 203 18.79 -19.66 2.89
CA ASN A 203 19.41 -20.97 2.92
C ASN A 203 19.69 -21.44 4.37
N ARG A 204 20.25 -22.64 4.50
CA ARG A 204 20.62 -23.22 5.80
C ARG A 204 21.68 -22.42 6.57
N THR A 205 22.47 -21.58 5.90
CA THR A 205 23.43 -20.67 6.52
C THR A 205 22.85 -19.28 6.79
N GLN A 206 21.52 -19.13 6.68
CA GLN A 206 20.78 -17.89 6.94
C GLN A 206 21.05 -16.79 5.89
N GLN A 207 21.56 -17.14 4.72
CA GLN A 207 21.82 -16.20 3.63
C GLN A 207 20.60 -16.04 2.73
N ILE A 208 20.34 -14.83 2.24
CA ILE A 208 19.26 -14.57 1.29
C ILE A 208 19.62 -15.16 -0.07
N THR A 209 18.84 -16.14 -0.53
CA THR A 209 19.00 -16.77 -1.85
C THR A 209 18.00 -16.25 -2.87
N GLY A 210 16.90 -15.65 -2.42
CA GLY A 210 15.85 -15.17 -3.32
C GLY A 210 14.79 -14.34 -2.60
N ALA A 211 13.98 -13.65 -3.39
CA ALA A 211 12.82 -12.91 -2.94
C ALA A 211 11.67 -13.11 -3.92
N SER A 212 10.44 -13.17 -3.42
CA SER A 212 9.22 -13.18 -4.22
C SER A 212 8.25 -12.15 -3.66
N ILE A 213 7.59 -11.40 -4.54
CA ILE A 213 6.57 -10.42 -4.17
C ILE A 213 5.25 -10.91 -4.74
N GLN A 214 4.26 -11.07 -3.88
CA GLN A 214 2.88 -11.38 -4.28
C GLN A 214 1.99 -10.21 -3.86
N THR A 215 1.11 -9.79 -4.75
CA THR A 215 0.10 -8.77 -4.42
C THR A 215 -1.29 -9.35 -4.39
N TYR A 216 -2.13 -8.77 -3.54
CA TYR A 216 -3.49 -9.21 -3.32
C TYR A 216 -4.45 -8.04 -3.29
N LEU A 217 -5.71 -8.32 -3.64
CA LEU A 217 -6.83 -7.41 -3.43
C LEU A 217 -6.61 -5.99 -4.00
N LEU A 218 -6.11 -5.90 -5.23
CA LEU A 218 -6.12 -4.63 -5.97
C LEU A 218 -7.56 -4.08 -6.01
N GLU A 219 -7.74 -2.83 -5.61
CA GLU A 219 -9.00 -2.09 -5.67
C GLU A 219 -9.39 -1.78 -7.13
N LYS A 220 -9.63 -2.83 -7.92
CA LYS A 220 -9.93 -2.72 -9.36
C LYS A 220 -11.12 -1.82 -9.66
N THR A 221 -12.07 -1.69 -8.72
CA THR A 221 -13.21 -0.78 -8.85
C THR A 221 -12.80 0.66 -9.11
N ARG A 222 -11.63 1.08 -8.58
CA ARG A 222 -11.05 2.41 -8.78
C ARG A 222 -10.78 2.76 -10.23
N VAL A 223 -10.59 1.77 -11.11
CA VAL A 223 -10.35 2.02 -12.55
C VAL A 223 -11.52 2.79 -13.18
N ALA A 224 -12.76 2.48 -12.80
CA ALA A 224 -13.95 3.05 -13.42
C ALA A 224 -14.73 4.00 -12.49
N HIS A 225 -14.42 4.00 -11.18
CA HIS A 225 -15.13 4.83 -10.21
C HIS A 225 -14.20 5.27 -9.08
N GLN A 226 -14.09 6.58 -8.89
CA GLN A 226 -13.31 7.20 -7.82
C GLN A 226 -14.26 7.99 -6.91
N ALA A 227 -13.96 8.03 -5.61
CA ALA A 227 -14.72 8.88 -4.69
C ALA A 227 -14.48 10.37 -5.01
N PRO A 228 -15.40 11.28 -4.61
CA PRO A 228 -15.21 12.71 -4.82
C PRO A 228 -13.86 13.19 -4.28
N LEU A 229 -13.17 14.04 -5.06
CA LEU A 229 -11.83 14.57 -4.77
C LEU A 229 -10.69 13.53 -4.73
N GLU A 230 -10.96 12.26 -5.03
CA GLU A 230 -9.90 11.24 -5.19
C GLU A 230 -9.48 11.07 -6.65
N ARG A 231 -8.29 10.51 -6.86
CA ARG A 231 -7.75 10.20 -8.19
C ARG A 231 -7.91 8.71 -8.52
N ASN A 232 -7.78 8.40 -9.81
CA ASN A 232 -7.53 7.05 -10.28
C ASN A 232 -6.08 6.62 -9.94
N PHE A 233 -5.66 5.43 -10.39
CA PHE A 233 -4.27 5.00 -10.25
C PHE A 233 -3.30 5.98 -10.94
N HIS A 234 -2.13 6.22 -10.32
CA HIS A 234 -1.16 7.20 -10.80
C HIS A 234 -0.74 6.98 -12.25
N ILE A 235 -0.62 5.72 -12.68
CA ILE A 235 -0.20 5.37 -14.03
C ILE A 235 -1.07 6.02 -15.12
N PHE A 236 -2.37 6.18 -14.90
CA PHE A 236 -3.24 6.84 -15.89
C PHE A 236 -2.86 8.31 -16.10
N TYR A 237 -2.46 8.99 -15.02
CA TYR A 237 -2.03 10.38 -15.07
C TYR A 237 -0.60 10.50 -15.58
N GLN A 238 0.30 9.61 -15.15
CA GLN A 238 1.68 9.53 -15.66
C GLN A 238 1.69 9.37 -17.19
N VAL A 239 0.90 8.43 -17.72
CA VAL A 239 0.81 8.21 -19.18
C VAL A 239 0.28 9.45 -19.89
N VAL A 240 -0.81 10.06 -19.40
CA VAL A 240 -1.42 11.23 -20.06
C VAL A 240 -0.53 12.47 -20.00
N LYS A 241 0.30 12.62 -18.95
CA LYS A 241 1.21 13.76 -18.78
C LYS A 241 2.55 13.56 -19.46
N GLY A 242 3.18 12.41 -19.21
CA GLY A 242 4.55 12.12 -19.61
C GLY A 242 4.71 11.60 -21.04
N ALA A 243 3.63 11.26 -21.74
CA ALA A 243 3.72 10.83 -23.14
C ALA A 243 4.32 11.93 -24.03
N SER A 244 5.37 11.57 -24.76
CA SER A 244 5.94 12.38 -25.84
C SER A 244 4.95 12.57 -26.99
N ARG A 245 5.22 13.51 -27.90
CA ARG A 245 4.35 13.75 -29.06
C ARG A 245 4.14 12.48 -29.92
N HIS A 246 5.22 11.73 -30.17
CA HIS A 246 5.15 10.49 -30.93
C HIS A 246 4.30 9.43 -30.21
N GLU A 247 4.53 9.25 -28.90
CA GLU A 247 3.75 8.32 -28.08
C GLU A 247 2.27 8.70 -28.01
N ARG A 248 1.94 10.00 -27.95
CA ARG A 248 0.54 10.47 -27.99
C ARG A 248 -0.15 10.11 -29.29
N GLU A 249 0.52 10.30 -30.42
CA GLU A 249 0.01 9.91 -31.73
C GLU A 249 -0.20 8.39 -31.80
N GLU A 250 0.78 7.60 -31.32
CA GLU A 250 0.72 6.15 -31.34
C GLU A 250 -0.34 5.56 -30.39
N TRP A 251 -0.51 6.16 -29.21
CA TRP A 251 -1.45 5.70 -28.18
C TRP A 251 -2.82 6.33 -28.32
N ASN A 252 -3.03 7.19 -29.32
CA ASN A 252 -4.25 7.99 -29.50
C ASN A 252 -4.60 8.76 -28.21
N LEU A 253 -3.68 9.56 -27.68
CA LEU A 253 -3.90 10.40 -26.49
C LEU A 253 -3.86 11.89 -26.85
N PRO A 254 -4.99 12.47 -27.31
CA PRO A 254 -5.06 13.89 -27.64
C PRO A 254 -4.74 14.77 -26.42
N GLU A 255 -3.98 15.85 -26.61
CA GLU A 255 -3.59 16.75 -25.51
C GLU A 255 -4.77 17.37 -24.75
N LYS A 256 -5.90 17.59 -25.43
CA LYS A 256 -7.11 18.20 -24.87
C LYS A 256 -8.23 17.18 -24.61
N ALA A 257 -7.92 15.89 -24.61
CA ALA A 257 -8.92 14.86 -24.33
C ALA A 257 -9.40 14.94 -22.87
N ASN A 258 -10.71 14.98 -22.70
CA ASN A 258 -11.33 14.85 -21.37
C ASN A 258 -11.75 13.39 -21.16
N PHE A 259 -11.08 12.68 -20.25
CA PHE A 259 -11.37 11.29 -19.94
C PHE A 259 -12.18 11.17 -18.65
N SER A 260 -13.34 10.51 -18.72
CA SER A 260 -14.27 10.35 -17.60
C SER A 260 -13.64 9.63 -16.41
N TRP A 261 -12.70 8.71 -16.65
CA TRP A 261 -11.97 7.97 -15.62
C TRP A 261 -10.65 8.63 -15.19
N LEU A 262 -10.44 9.90 -15.53
CA LEU A 262 -9.28 10.68 -15.13
C LEU A 262 -9.69 11.97 -14.37
N PRO A 263 -10.48 11.87 -13.28
CA PRO A 263 -10.93 13.04 -12.54
C PRO A 263 -9.77 13.72 -11.80
N ASN A 264 -10.00 14.95 -11.33
CA ASN A 264 -9.06 15.71 -10.49
C ASN A 264 -7.66 15.79 -11.10
N TYR A 265 -7.61 16.21 -12.37
CA TYR A 265 -6.38 16.44 -13.10
C TYR A 265 -5.70 17.71 -12.56
N GLU A 266 -4.93 17.56 -11.47
CA GLU A 266 -4.08 18.60 -10.91
C GLU A 266 -2.72 18.61 -11.60
N ASN A 267 -2.08 19.76 -11.77
CA ASN A 267 -0.74 19.86 -12.35
C ASN A 267 0.34 19.64 -11.27
N ASN A 268 1.46 19.01 -11.66
CA ASN A 268 2.71 18.94 -10.88
C ASN A 268 2.68 18.15 -9.55
N LEU A 269 2.09 16.96 -9.55
CA LEU A 269 2.25 16.02 -8.44
C LEU A 269 3.49 15.14 -8.67
N GLU A 270 4.30 14.93 -7.62
CA GLU A 270 5.53 14.14 -7.70
C GLU A 270 5.27 12.69 -8.13
N GLU A 271 4.10 12.13 -7.78
CA GLU A 271 3.70 10.77 -8.14
C GLU A 271 3.40 10.60 -9.64
N ASP A 272 3.31 11.70 -10.39
CA ASP A 272 3.02 11.68 -11.82
C ASP A 272 4.30 11.60 -12.70
N ASP A 273 5.44 11.25 -12.11
CA ASP A 273 6.69 11.02 -12.84
C ASP A 273 6.65 9.73 -13.68
N PHE A 274 6.51 9.91 -14.99
CA PHE A 274 6.41 8.82 -15.94
C PHE A 274 7.76 8.22 -16.32
N GLU A 275 8.83 9.02 -16.35
CA GLU A 275 10.17 8.53 -16.72
C GLU A 275 10.70 7.57 -15.67
N VAL A 276 10.54 7.92 -14.39
CA VAL A 276 10.90 7.02 -13.27
C VAL A 276 10.18 5.68 -13.39
N THR A 277 8.93 5.67 -13.84
CA THR A 277 8.16 4.44 -14.03
C THR A 277 8.67 3.64 -15.22
N LYS A 278 8.96 4.27 -16.36
CA LYS A 278 9.52 3.59 -17.55
C LYS A 278 10.91 3.00 -17.28
N ASP A 279 11.78 3.74 -16.59
CA ASP A 279 13.11 3.28 -16.21
C ASP A 279 13.04 2.09 -15.24
N ALA A 280 12.16 2.17 -14.24
CA ALA A 280 11.92 1.06 -13.33
C ALA A 280 11.40 -0.19 -14.07
N MET A 281 10.51 -0.02 -15.05
CA MET A 281 10.04 -1.12 -15.89
C MET A 281 11.17 -1.76 -16.71
N LEU A 282 12.10 -0.96 -17.27
CA LEU A 282 13.28 -1.48 -17.97
C LEU A 282 14.19 -2.29 -17.02
N HIS A 283 14.45 -1.79 -15.81
CA HIS A 283 15.27 -2.49 -14.82
C HIS A 283 14.65 -3.83 -14.35
N LEU A 284 13.32 -3.93 -14.38
CA LEU A 284 12.60 -5.19 -14.12
C LEU A 284 12.55 -6.13 -15.33
N GLY A 285 13.15 -5.75 -16.47
CA GLY A 285 13.20 -6.56 -17.69
C GLY A 285 11.98 -6.41 -18.60
N ILE A 286 11.17 -5.37 -18.41
CA ILE A 286 10.04 -5.05 -19.29
C ILE A 286 10.54 -4.12 -20.39
N ASP A 287 10.75 -4.70 -21.57
CA ASP A 287 11.30 -3.99 -22.73
C ASP A 287 10.36 -2.92 -23.28
N GLN A 288 10.92 -2.01 -24.09
CA GLN A 288 10.17 -0.88 -24.65
C GLN A 288 8.95 -1.32 -25.48
N THR A 289 9.06 -2.44 -26.18
CA THR A 289 7.94 -3.01 -26.96
C THR A 289 6.80 -3.42 -26.06
N THR A 290 7.10 -4.12 -24.96
CA THR A 290 6.10 -4.51 -23.97
C THR A 290 5.51 -3.26 -23.34
N GLN A 291 6.34 -2.31 -22.87
CA GLN A 291 5.93 -1.00 -22.33
C GLN A 291 4.92 -0.28 -23.22
N ASN A 292 5.24 -0.13 -24.50
CA ASN A 292 4.37 0.49 -25.48
C ASN A 292 2.99 -0.19 -25.56
N ASN A 293 2.95 -1.53 -25.54
CA ASN A 293 1.69 -2.27 -25.51
C ASN A 293 0.90 -2.05 -24.21
N ILE A 294 1.59 -1.87 -23.08
CA ILE A 294 0.97 -1.53 -21.78
C ILE A 294 0.24 -0.20 -21.90
N PHE A 295 0.94 0.81 -22.40
CA PHE A 295 0.41 2.17 -22.48
C PHE A 295 -0.73 2.27 -23.51
N LYS A 296 -0.68 1.51 -24.61
CA LYS A 296 -1.81 1.33 -25.53
C LYS A 296 -3.05 0.75 -24.85
N ILE A 297 -2.88 -0.28 -24.00
CA ILE A 297 -4.00 -0.86 -23.24
C ILE A 297 -4.59 0.19 -22.28
N LEU A 298 -3.74 0.92 -21.55
CA LEU A 298 -4.20 1.96 -20.62
C LEU A 298 -4.96 3.09 -21.33
N SER A 299 -4.44 3.56 -22.47
CA SER A 299 -5.17 4.51 -23.32
C SER A 299 -6.50 3.93 -23.80
N GLY A 300 -6.52 2.68 -24.26
CA GLY A 300 -7.75 1.99 -24.67
C GLY A 300 -8.80 1.92 -23.55
N LEU A 301 -8.36 1.78 -22.28
CA LEU A 301 -9.26 1.85 -21.12
C LEU A 301 -9.80 3.27 -20.90
N LEU A 302 -8.99 4.31 -21.05
CA LEU A 302 -9.45 5.70 -20.94
C LEU A 302 -10.51 6.04 -21.99
N HIS A 303 -10.29 5.63 -23.24
CA HIS A 303 -11.28 5.76 -24.32
C HIS A 303 -12.54 4.95 -24.05
N LEU A 304 -12.39 3.71 -23.57
CA LEU A 304 -13.51 2.85 -23.19
C LEU A 304 -14.41 3.54 -22.15
N GLY A 305 -13.84 4.26 -21.19
CA GLY A 305 -14.58 5.00 -20.16
C GLY A 305 -15.44 6.16 -20.68
N ASN A 306 -15.16 6.66 -21.89
CA ASN A 306 -15.92 7.73 -22.52
C ASN A 306 -17.08 7.24 -23.40
N ILE A 307 -17.24 5.93 -23.59
CA ILE A 307 -18.38 5.38 -24.32
C ILE A 307 -19.64 5.57 -23.48
N GLN A 308 -20.63 6.28 -24.00
CA GLN A 308 -21.91 6.54 -23.34
C GLN A 308 -23.06 5.99 -24.17
N PHE A 309 -24.05 5.43 -23.50
CA PHE A 309 -25.20 4.77 -24.15
C PHE A 309 -26.45 5.65 -24.02
N SER A 310 -27.27 5.65 -25.07
CA SER A 310 -28.61 6.25 -25.02
C SER A 310 -29.55 5.40 -24.16
N ASP A 311 -30.58 6.03 -23.62
CA ASP A 311 -31.70 5.30 -23.03
C ASP A 311 -32.46 4.59 -24.15
N SER A 312 -32.74 3.30 -23.96
CA SER A 312 -33.47 2.50 -24.94
C SER A 312 -34.93 2.96 -25.02
N VAL A 313 -35.41 3.32 -26.20
CA VAL A 313 -36.83 3.67 -26.43
C VAL A 313 -37.72 2.43 -26.30
N ASP A 314 -37.19 1.26 -26.62
CA ASP A 314 -37.81 -0.06 -26.47
C ASP A 314 -36.83 -1.03 -25.80
N GLU A 315 -37.26 -1.72 -24.74
CA GLU A 315 -36.45 -2.73 -24.03
C GLU A 315 -36.12 -3.96 -24.89
N SER A 316 -36.82 -4.14 -26.01
CA SER A 316 -36.54 -5.18 -27.01
C SER A 316 -35.36 -4.85 -27.93
N GLN A 317 -34.85 -3.61 -27.90
CA GLN A 317 -33.74 -3.15 -28.74
C GLN A 317 -32.47 -2.86 -27.91
N PRO A 318 -31.27 -3.13 -28.46
CA PRO A 318 -30.02 -2.80 -27.80
C PRO A 318 -29.85 -1.30 -27.60
N CYS A 319 -29.25 -0.92 -26.46
CA CYS A 319 -28.75 0.43 -26.23
C CYS A 319 -27.76 0.78 -27.35
N GLU A 320 -27.92 1.95 -27.97
CA GLU A 320 -26.97 2.44 -28.97
C GLU A 320 -25.94 3.38 -28.31
N PRO A 321 -24.66 3.31 -28.69
CA PRO A 321 -23.70 4.32 -28.27
C PRO A 321 -24.09 5.67 -28.86
N LEU A 322 -23.97 6.73 -28.05
CA LEU A 322 -24.25 8.09 -28.50
C LEU A 322 -23.28 8.48 -29.63
N ASN A 323 -23.77 9.22 -30.63
CA ASN A 323 -23.01 9.56 -31.84
C ASN A 323 -21.62 10.17 -31.55
N TYR A 324 -21.54 11.10 -30.60
CA TYR A 324 -20.27 11.74 -30.22
C TYR A 324 -19.29 10.79 -29.48
N THR A 325 -19.72 9.57 -29.13
CA THR A 325 -18.87 8.58 -28.46
C THR A 325 -18.40 7.44 -29.36
N GLN A 326 -18.85 7.40 -30.62
CA GLN A 326 -18.46 6.37 -31.57
C GLN A 326 -16.95 6.37 -31.87
N GLU A 327 -16.33 7.56 -31.89
CA GLU A 327 -14.88 7.70 -32.05
C GLU A 327 -14.13 7.04 -30.89
N PHE A 328 -14.54 7.29 -29.65
CA PHE A 328 -13.97 6.64 -28.45
C PHE A 328 -14.08 5.12 -28.52
N ALA A 329 -15.22 4.59 -28.99
CA ALA A 329 -15.41 3.15 -29.17
C ALA A 329 -14.47 2.57 -30.24
N SER A 330 -14.30 3.27 -31.36
CA SER A 330 -13.39 2.88 -32.45
C SER A 330 -11.94 2.85 -31.98
N VAL A 331 -11.50 3.91 -31.30
CA VAL A 331 -10.14 4.02 -30.76
C VAL A 331 -9.87 2.95 -29.70
N ALA A 332 -10.79 2.78 -28.74
CA ALA A 332 -10.68 1.73 -27.73
C ALA A 332 -10.57 0.34 -28.35
N ALA A 333 -11.41 0.03 -29.34
CA ALA A 333 -11.39 -1.25 -30.04
C ALA A 333 -10.07 -1.47 -30.82
N SER A 334 -9.57 -0.44 -31.50
CA SER A 334 -8.30 -0.48 -32.24
C SER A 334 -7.09 -0.72 -31.33
N LEU A 335 -7.03 -0.03 -30.19
CA LEU A 335 -5.97 -0.18 -29.19
C LEU A 335 -6.01 -1.54 -28.50
N LEU A 336 -7.21 -2.02 -28.17
CA LEU A 336 -7.43 -3.34 -27.55
C LEU A 336 -7.41 -4.50 -28.56
N LYS A 337 -7.20 -4.21 -29.86
CA LYS A 337 -7.11 -5.18 -30.97
C LYS A 337 -8.35 -6.08 -31.08
N ILE A 338 -9.53 -5.47 -30.99
CA ILE A 338 -10.82 -6.14 -31.17
C ILE A 338 -11.68 -5.40 -32.21
N PRO A 339 -12.57 -6.09 -32.94
CA PRO A 339 -13.51 -5.42 -33.82
C PRO A 339 -14.48 -4.53 -33.03
N VAL A 340 -14.72 -3.30 -33.51
CA VAL A 340 -15.61 -2.33 -32.85
C VAL A 340 -17.04 -2.86 -32.72
N SER A 341 -17.55 -3.55 -33.75
CA SER A 341 -18.86 -4.19 -33.75
C SER A 341 -18.97 -5.24 -32.64
N HIS A 342 -17.93 -6.04 -32.45
CA HIS A 342 -17.90 -7.06 -31.40
C HIS A 342 -17.80 -6.42 -30.00
N LEU A 343 -17.01 -5.35 -29.83
CA LEU A 343 -16.97 -4.61 -28.57
C LEU A 343 -18.37 -4.07 -28.21
N LEU A 344 -19.00 -3.35 -29.13
CA LEU A 344 -20.31 -2.74 -28.90
C LEU A 344 -21.40 -3.79 -28.65
N GLU A 345 -21.44 -4.86 -29.44
CA GLU A 345 -22.38 -5.98 -29.24
C GLU A 345 -22.20 -6.60 -27.84
N ARG A 346 -20.95 -6.80 -27.39
CA ARG A 346 -20.69 -7.37 -26.06
C ARG A 346 -21.01 -6.40 -24.93
N LEU A 347 -21.02 -5.10 -25.16
CA LEU A 347 -21.46 -4.12 -24.15
C LEU A 347 -22.98 -4.01 -24.10
N SER A 348 -23.67 -4.04 -25.25
CA SER A 348 -25.11 -3.81 -25.34
C SER A 348 -25.97 -5.08 -25.32
N ILE A 349 -25.39 -6.26 -25.51
CA ILE A 349 -26.12 -7.53 -25.56
C ILE A 349 -25.58 -8.53 -24.53
N ARG A 350 -26.48 -9.07 -23.71
CA ARG A 350 -26.22 -10.20 -22.82
C ARG A 350 -26.57 -11.51 -23.52
N THR A 351 -25.58 -12.40 -23.61
CA THR A 351 -25.80 -13.78 -24.03
C THR A 351 -26.16 -14.64 -22.81
N ILE A 352 -27.30 -15.32 -22.84
CA ILE A 352 -27.78 -16.22 -21.80
C ILE A 352 -27.81 -17.63 -22.37
N THR A 353 -27.05 -18.54 -21.78
CA THR A 353 -27.09 -19.96 -22.17
C THR A 353 -27.97 -20.72 -21.19
N ALA A 354 -29.06 -21.31 -21.67
CA ALA A 354 -29.97 -22.14 -20.87
C ALA A 354 -29.88 -23.60 -21.36
N GLY A 355 -29.49 -24.51 -20.47
CA GLY A 355 -29.25 -25.91 -20.82
C GLY A 355 -28.06 -26.10 -21.77
N LYS A 356 -28.06 -27.21 -22.53
CA LYS A 356 -26.92 -27.60 -23.38
C LYS A 356 -26.88 -26.93 -24.77
N GLN A 357 -27.96 -26.29 -25.23
CA GLN A 357 -28.06 -25.81 -26.62
C GLN A 357 -28.82 -24.49 -26.83
N GLN A 358 -29.52 -23.93 -25.85
CA GLN A 358 -30.28 -22.69 -26.08
C GLN A 358 -29.46 -21.46 -25.69
N VAL A 359 -29.13 -20.63 -26.68
CA VAL A 359 -28.40 -19.37 -26.50
C VAL A 359 -29.34 -18.22 -26.86
N PHE A 360 -29.73 -17.44 -25.85
CA PHE A 360 -30.57 -16.26 -26.00
C PHE A 360 -29.72 -15.00 -26.00
N LYS A 361 -29.98 -14.08 -26.93
CA LYS A 361 -29.41 -12.73 -26.94
C LYS A 361 -30.45 -11.77 -26.38
N LYS A 362 -30.16 -11.16 -25.24
CA LYS A 362 -31.02 -10.17 -24.60
C LYS A 362 -30.33 -8.80 -24.63
N PRO A 363 -30.96 -7.77 -25.24
CA PRO A 363 -30.55 -6.38 -25.10
C PRO A 363 -30.39 -5.93 -23.65
N CYS A 364 -29.37 -5.13 -23.39
CA CYS A 364 -29.10 -4.51 -22.10
C CYS A 364 -29.69 -3.09 -22.04
N ARG A 365 -30.22 -2.73 -20.88
CA ARG A 365 -30.58 -1.33 -20.57
C ARG A 365 -29.30 -0.50 -20.40
N LYS A 366 -29.39 0.82 -20.53
CA LYS A 366 -28.26 1.76 -20.39
C LYS A 366 -27.39 1.49 -19.14
N SER A 367 -28.00 1.38 -17.96
CA SER A 367 -27.29 1.10 -16.71
C SER A 367 -26.54 -0.24 -16.71
N GLU A 368 -27.08 -1.25 -17.40
CA GLU A 368 -26.39 -2.53 -17.61
C GLU A 368 -25.22 -2.36 -18.60
N CYS A 369 -25.41 -1.60 -19.68
CA CYS A 369 -24.35 -1.29 -20.66
C CYS A 369 -23.16 -0.58 -19.96
N ASP A 370 -23.44 0.42 -19.13
CA ASP A 370 -22.43 1.12 -18.30
C ASP A 370 -21.73 0.16 -17.33
N THR A 371 -22.50 -0.65 -16.59
CA THR A 371 -21.94 -1.63 -15.64
C THR A 371 -21.04 -2.64 -16.35
N ARG A 372 -21.40 -3.09 -17.56
CA ARG A 372 -20.62 -4.03 -18.36
C ARG A 372 -19.32 -3.41 -18.87
N ARG A 373 -19.38 -2.16 -19.36
CA ARG A 373 -18.21 -1.37 -19.77
C ARG A 373 -17.23 -1.24 -18.61
N ASP A 374 -17.72 -0.85 -17.44
CA ASP A 374 -16.92 -0.71 -16.24
C ASP A 374 -16.33 -2.06 -15.79
N CYS A 375 -17.12 -3.13 -15.81
CA CYS A 375 -16.65 -4.48 -15.47
C CYS A 375 -15.57 -4.98 -16.43
N LEU A 376 -15.69 -4.69 -17.72
CA LEU A 376 -14.67 -5.03 -18.72
C LEU A 376 -13.35 -4.33 -18.40
N ALA A 377 -13.39 -3.02 -18.15
CA ALA A 377 -12.20 -2.25 -17.80
C ALA A 377 -11.52 -2.75 -16.51
N LYS A 378 -12.32 -2.95 -15.44
CA LYS A 378 -11.87 -3.53 -14.16
C LYS A 378 -11.17 -4.87 -14.37
N THR A 379 -11.71 -5.71 -15.26
CA THR A 379 -11.18 -7.06 -15.53
C THR A 379 -9.89 -7.01 -16.34
N ILE A 380 -9.84 -6.19 -17.40
CA ILE A 380 -8.65 -5.99 -18.22
C ILE A 380 -7.52 -5.49 -17.33
N TYR A 381 -7.74 -4.39 -16.60
CA TYR A 381 -6.72 -3.80 -15.73
C TYR A 381 -6.21 -4.79 -14.69
N ALA A 382 -7.11 -5.44 -13.93
CA ALA A 382 -6.72 -6.39 -12.88
C ALA A 382 -5.96 -7.60 -13.43
N ARG A 383 -6.39 -8.17 -14.57
CA ARG A 383 -5.71 -9.31 -15.20
C ARG A 383 -4.34 -8.90 -15.73
N TYR A 384 -4.27 -7.73 -16.34
CA TYR A 384 -3.06 -7.20 -16.93
C TYR A 384 -2.00 -6.93 -15.86
N VAL A 385 -2.37 -6.14 -14.86
CA VAL A 385 -1.51 -5.78 -13.73
C VAL A 385 -1.03 -7.03 -12.99
N ARG A 386 -1.92 -8.01 -12.76
CA ARG A 386 -1.54 -9.29 -12.16
C ARG A 386 -0.50 -10.05 -12.98
N ARG A 387 -0.67 -10.14 -14.31
CA ARG A 387 0.20 -10.97 -15.16
C ARG A 387 1.58 -10.37 -15.37
N GLN A 388 1.67 -9.04 -15.46
CA GLN A 388 2.89 -8.36 -15.90
C GLN A 388 3.78 -7.91 -14.74
N PHE A 389 3.17 -7.55 -13.60
CA PHE A 389 3.92 -7.00 -12.48
C PHE A 389 3.89 -7.89 -11.22
N PHE A 390 2.95 -8.83 -11.16
CA PHE A 390 2.65 -9.58 -9.93
C PHE A 390 2.55 -11.10 -10.15
N GLY A 391 3.00 -11.58 -11.30
CA GLY A 391 2.83 -12.95 -11.79
C GLY A 391 4.08 -13.79 -11.66
#